data_AF-A0A5E6V6W1-F1
#
_entry.id   AF-A0A5E6V6W1-F1
#
_cell.length_a   1.000
_cell.length_b   1.000
_cell.length_c   1.000
_cell.angle_alpha   90.00
_cell.angle_beta   90.00
_cell.angle_gamma   90.00
#
_symmetry.space_group_name_H-M   'P 1'
#
loop_
_entity.id
_entity.type
_entity.pdbx_description
1 polymer ?
#
loop_
_entity_poly.entity_id
_entity_poly.type
_entity_poly.pdbx_seq_one_letter_code
_entity_poly.pdbx_strand_id
1 'polypeptide(L)'
;MSIATVNSKAFTAHLYLNGRPLVLNQQRLQQVLRDLRITKGEQLEAEVGLADSRVASFITLANHDDDKPLLLKFVPQGERYAISLVHPGVFDGARLFIEDKTHNLLASTSAPLQDFSFSTSGVPKASLGHFEAGPAYLELNRETDDKKSSSKPLYRSVSSGMSTFLDVDPNPTGHNAFNSIPAIFVIKVVG
;
A
#
# COMPACT_ATOMS: atom_id res chain seq x y z
N MET A 1 2.41 -28.01 17.46
CA MET A 1 2.52 -27.82 16.00
C MET A 1 1.36 -26.95 15.58
N SER A 2 1.62 -25.74 15.06
CA SER A 2 0.57 -24.86 14.56
C SER A 2 0.16 -25.32 13.16
N ILE A 3 -1.13 -25.49 12.91
CA ILE A 3 -1.64 -25.79 11.56
C ILE A 3 -1.44 -24.51 10.74
N ALA A 4 -0.59 -24.58 9.73
CA ALA A 4 -0.43 -23.50 8.75
C ALA A 4 -1.79 -23.20 8.11
N THR A 5 -2.32 -21.99 8.30
CA THR A 5 -3.58 -21.58 7.69
C THR A 5 -3.34 -21.30 6.21
N VAL A 6 -3.74 -22.23 5.34
CA VAL A 6 -3.65 -22.04 3.90
C VAL A 6 -4.75 -21.07 3.45
N ASN A 7 -4.36 -19.93 2.89
CA ASN A 7 -5.30 -18.99 2.31
C ASN A 7 -5.83 -19.60 0.99
N SER A 8 -7.14 -19.81 0.88
CA SER A 8 -7.73 -20.51 -0.28
C SER A 8 -8.62 -19.63 -1.16
N LYS A 9 -8.97 -18.42 -0.70
CA LYS A 9 -9.92 -17.53 -1.39
C LYS A 9 -9.29 -16.17 -1.68
N ALA A 10 -9.37 -15.75 -2.95
CA ALA A 10 -9.07 -14.38 -3.33
C ALA A 10 -10.19 -13.45 -2.87
N PHE A 11 -9.83 -12.24 -2.46
CA PHE A 11 -10.80 -11.24 -2.01
C PHE A 11 -10.35 -9.85 -2.42
N THR A 12 -11.28 -8.91 -2.39
CA THR A 12 -11.00 -7.50 -2.61
C THR A 12 -11.14 -6.72 -1.32
N ALA A 13 -10.31 -5.70 -1.13
CA ALA A 13 -10.43 -4.81 0.02
C ALA A 13 -9.89 -3.41 -0.28
N HIS A 14 -10.26 -2.49 0.60
CA HIS A 14 -9.63 -1.18 0.73
C HIS A 14 -8.70 -1.18 1.94
N LEU A 15 -7.62 -0.39 1.84
CA LEU A 15 -6.72 -0.12 2.95
C LEU A 15 -6.80 1.35 3.32
N TYR A 16 -6.73 1.63 4.62
CA TYR A 16 -6.74 2.98 5.17
C TYR A 16 -5.62 3.13 6.19
N LEU A 17 -5.12 4.34 6.37
CA LEU A 17 -4.20 4.68 7.45
C LEU A 17 -4.60 6.02 8.04
N ASN A 18 -4.76 6.06 9.37
CA ASN A 18 -5.18 7.26 10.11
C ASN A 18 -6.46 7.89 9.51
N GLY A 19 -7.45 7.06 9.18
CA GLY A 19 -8.73 7.49 8.60
C GLY A 19 -8.70 7.81 7.10
N ARG A 20 -7.52 7.96 6.49
CA ARG A 20 -7.41 8.29 5.06
C ARG A 20 -7.20 7.05 4.20
N PRO A 21 -7.88 6.94 3.05
CA PRO A 21 -7.71 5.80 2.16
C PRO A 21 -6.34 5.79 1.50
N LEU A 22 -5.85 4.58 1.22
CA LEU A 22 -4.77 4.38 0.27
C LEU A 22 -5.30 4.60 -1.14
N VAL A 23 -4.54 5.34 -1.94
CA VAL A 23 -4.83 5.67 -3.34
C VAL A 23 -3.59 5.50 -4.19
N LEU A 24 -3.80 5.30 -5.49
CA LEU A 24 -2.74 5.45 -6.47
C LEU A 24 -2.40 6.93 -6.62
N ASN A 25 -1.13 7.30 -6.70
CA ASN A 25 -0.74 8.70 -6.80
C ASN A 25 -1.34 9.38 -8.06
N GLN A 26 -1.49 8.65 -9.16
CA GLN A 26 -2.27 9.10 -10.31
C GLN A 26 -3.66 9.61 -9.92
N GLN A 27 -4.41 8.88 -9.07
CA GLN A 27 -5.74 9.29 -8.61
C GLN A 27 -5.64 10.60 -7.81
N ARG A 28 -4.69 10.68 -6.88
CA ARG A 28 -4.47 11.88 -6.05
C ARG A 28 -4.16 13.12 -6.91
N LEU A 29 -3.27 12.99 -7.88
CA LEU A 29 -2.90 14.10 -8.77
C LEU A 29 -4.07 14.51 -9.68
N GLN A 30 -4.85 13.56 -10.20
CA GLN A 30 -6.07 13.84 -10.94
C GLN A 30 -7.11 14.58 -10.09
N GLN A 31 -7.19 14.30 -8.79
CA GLN A 31 -8.07 15.02 -7.88
C GLN A 31 -7.60 16.45 -7.64
N VAL A 32 -6.28 16.66 -7.45
CA VAL A 32 -5.70 18.02 -7.35
C VAL A 32 -6.09 18.87 -8.56
N LEU A 33 -5.96 18.33 -9.78
CA LEU A 33 -6.34 19.06 -11.00
C LEU A 33 -7.83 19.38 -11.13
N ARG A 34 -8.70 18.77 -10.31
CA ARG A 34 -10.14 19.07 -10.27
C ARG A 34 -10.50 20.12 -9.24
N ASP A 35 -9.60 20.45 -8.32
CA ASP A 35 -9.86 21.47 -7.31
C ASP A 35 -9.79 22.87 -7.95
N LEU A 36 -10.88 23.63 -7.78
CA LEU A 36 -11.05 24.96 -8.33
C LEU A 36 -10.15 26.01 -7.66
N ARG A 37 -9.53 25.68 -6.52
CA ARG A 37 -8.73 26.59 -5.69
C ARG A 37 -7.22 26.36 -5.79
N ILE A 38 -6.76 25.48 -6.67
CA ILE A 38 -5.33 25.24 -6.85
C ILE A 38 -4.61 26.45 -7.45
N THR A 39 -3.36 26.64 -7.04
CA THR A 39 -2.45 27.58 -7.66
C THR A 39 -1.92 27.05 -9.00
N LYS A 40 -1.41 27.94 -9.85
CA LYS A 40 -0.75 27.54 -11.11
C LYS A 40 0.47 26.65 -10.88
N GLY A 41 1.18 26.85 -9.76
CA GLY A 41 2.32 26.02 -9.39
C GLY A 41 1.90 24.58 -9.08
N GLU A 42 0.89 24.42 -8.23
CA GLU A 42 0.32 23.10 -7.89
C GLU A 42 -0.27 22.39 -9.11
N GLN A 43 -0.91 23.14 -10.00
CA GLN A 43 -1.40 22.60 -11.27
C GLN A 43 -0.25 22.02 -12.10
N LEU A 44 0.83 22.79 -12.31
CA LEU A 44 1.99 22.36 -13.08
C LEU A 44 2.68 21.15 -12.44
N GLU A 45 2.84 21.15 -11.11
CA GLU A 45 3.40 20.01 -10.37
C GLU A 45 2.56 18.74 -10.56
N ALA A 46 1.23 18.87 -10.53
CA ALA A 46 0.32 17.76 -10.74
C ALA A 46 0.36 17.23 -12.18
N GLU A 47 0.42 18.11 -13.18
CA GLU A 47 0.57 17.74 -14.59
C GLU A 47 1.90 17.02 -14.86
N VAL A 48 3.01 17.55 -14.32
CA VAL A 48 4.33 16.91 -14.42
C VAL A 48 4.34 15.55 -13.73
N GLY A 49 3.75 15.45 -12.54
CA GLY A 49 3.66 14.19 -11.80
C GLY A 49 2.80 13.13 -12.51
N LEU A 50 1.78 13.54 -13.27
CA LEU A 50 0.98 12.63 -14.09
C LEU A 50 1.70 12.18 -15.36
N ALA A 51 2.57 13.03 -15.92
CA ALA A 51 3.39 12.69 -17.07
C ALA A 51 4.54 11.73 -16.70
N ASP A 52 5.01 11.76 -15.45
CA ASP A 52 6.00 10.81 -14.94
C ASP A 52 5.33 9.50 -14.48
N SER A 53 5.48 8.45 -15.29
CA SER A 53 4.91 7.12 -15.01
C SER A 53 5.31 6.55 -13.65
N ARG A 54 6.53 6.81 -13.18
CA ARG A 54 7.00 6.34 -11.88
C ARG A 54 6.33 7.13 -10.77
N VAL A 55 6.27 8.46 -10.88
CA VAL A 55 5.57 9.31 -9.90
C VAL A 55 4.08 8.95 -9.83
N ALA A 56 3.42 8.72 -10.97
CA ALA A 56 2.02 8.31 -11.00
C ALA A 56 1.76 6.93 -10.36
N SER A 57 2.77 6.04 -10.35
CA SER A 57 2.66 4.66 -9.89
C SER A 57 2.75 4.44 -8.37
N PHE A 58 3.14 5.46 -7.61
CA PHE A 58 3.25 5.34 -6.16
C PHE A 58 1.92 4.99 -5.49
N ILE A 59 1.97 4.15 -4.47
CA ILE A 59 0.87 4.02 -3.50
C ILE A 59 1.06 5.07 -2.41
N THR A 60 0.03 5.89 -2.17
CA THR A 60 0.04 7.01 -1.22
C THR A 60 -1.24 7.02 -0.40
N LEU A 61 -1.29 7.90 0.60
CA LEU A 61 -2.56 8.33 1.19
C LEU A 61 -3.22 9.40 0.31
N ALA A 62 -4.54 9.38 0.35
CA ALA A 62 -5.37 10.43 -0.22
C ALA A 62 -5.23 11.75 0.56
N ASN A 63 -5.69 12.84 -0.05
CA ASN A 63 -5.64 14.15 0.58
C ASN A 63 -6.72 14.27 1.66
N HIS A 64 -7.89 13.69 1.39
CA HIS A 64 -9.07 13.72 2.24
C HIS A 64 -9.54 12.29 2.61
N ASP A 65 -10.35 12.17 3.65
CA ASP A 65 -10.89 10.90 4.14
C ASP A 65 -12.07 10.37 3.30
N ASP A 66 -12.75 11.25 2.57
CA ASP A 66 -13.83 10.95 1.64
C ASP A 66 -13.37 10.66 0.19
N ASP A 67 -12.07 10.78 -0.07
CA ASP A 67 -11.47 10.43 -1.36
C ASP A 67 -11.74 8.96 -1.71
N LYS A 68 -11.90 8.67 -3.01
CA LYS A 68 -12.25 7.30 -3.45
C LYS A 68 -11.09 6.33 -3.16
N PRO A 69 -11.28 5.28 -2.34
CA PRO A 69 -10.21 4.36 -2.00
C PRO A 69 -9.78 3.49 -3.18
N LEU A 70 -8.50 3.12 -3.19
CA LEU A 70 -7.99 2.11 -4.10
C LEU A 70 -8.59 0.74 -3.78
N LEU A 71 -9.07 0.04 -4.80
CA LEU A 71 -9.55 -1.33 -4.68
C LEU A 71 -8.39 -2.29 -4.97
N LEU A 72 -8.04 -3.09 -3.97
CA LEU A 72 -6.95 -4.06 -4.04
C LEU A 72 -7.52 -5.47 -4.06
N LYS A 73 -7.04 -6.30 -4.99
CA LYS A 73 -7.34 -7.73 -5.07
C LYS A 73 -6.17 -8.53 -4.50
N PHE A 74 -6.46 -9.29 -3.46
CA PHE A 74 -5.54 -10.16 -2.76
C PHE A 74 -5.73 -11.58 -3.28
N VAL A 75 -4.71 -12.11 -3.95
CA VAL A 75 -4.71 -13.47 -4.51
C VAL A 75 -3.81 -14.34 -3.66
N PRO A 76 -4.32 -15.41 -3.02
CA PRO A 76 -3.52 -16.22 -2.11
C PRO A 76 -2.38 -16.95 -2.83
N GLN A 77 -1.23 -17.01 -2.15
CA GLN A 77 -0.02 -17.75 -2.49
C GLN A 77 0.44 -18.52 -1.25
N GLY A 78 -0.29 -19.59 -0.89
CA GLY A 78 -0.08 -20.31 0.37
C GLY A 78 -0.53 -19.48 1.59
N GLU A 79 0.43 -19.08 2.45
CA GLU A 79 0.17 -18.20 3.60
C GLU A 79 0.31 -16.70 3.25
N ARG A 80 0.67 -16.39 2.01
CA ARG A 80 0.95 -15.04 1.51
C ARG A 80 -0.08 -14.63 0.47
N TYR A 81 0.06 -13.42 -0.05
CA TYR A 81 -0.79 -12.85 -1.08
C TYR A 81 0.04 -12.12 -2.13
N ALA A 82 -0.29 -12.36 -3.39
CA ALA A 82 -0.01 -11.41 -4.46
C ALA A 82 -1.10 -10.35 -4.47
N ILE A 83 -0.74 -9.07 -4.52
CA ILE A 83 -1.69 -7.96 -4.46
C ILE A 83 -1.71 -7.24 -5.81
N SER A 84 -2.90 -7.06 -6.36
CA SER A 84 -3.13 -6.36 -7.63
C SER A 84 -4.17 -5.26 -7.49
N LEU A 85 -4.08 -4.24 -8.33
CA LEU A 85 -5.04 -3.15 -8.40
C LEU A 85 -6.24 -3.56 -9.26
N VAL A 86 -7.44 -3.19 -8.79
CA VAL A 86 -8.65 -3.15 -9.60
C VAL A 86 -8.92 -1.69 -9.92
N HIS A 87 -8.30 -1.19 -11.00
CA HIS A 87 -8.28 0.23 -11.35
C HIS A 87 -8.37 0.43 -12.86
N PRO A 88 -9.21 1.34 -13.38
CA PRO A 88 -9.28 1.58 -14.81
C PRO A 88 -8.03 2.27 -15.37
N GLY A 89 -7.69 1.97 -16.62
CA GLY A 89 -6.64 2.67 -17.37
C GLY A 89 -5.27 2.00 -17.29
N VAL A 90 -4.19 2.78 -17.30
CA VAL A 90 -2.82 2.28 -17.49
C VAL A 90 -2.29 1.40 -16.36
N PHE A 91 -2.93 1.43 -15.19
CA PHE A 91 -2.60 0.59 -14.04
C PHE A 91 -3.62 -0.55 -13.81
N ASP A 92 -4.47 -0.85 -14.79
CA ASP A 92 -5.37 -1.99 -14.69
C ASP A 92 -4.58 -3.30 -14.57
N GLY A 93 -4.95 -4.12 -13.57
CA GLY A 93 -4.24 -5.34 -13.21
C GLY A 93 -2.80 -5.14 -12.72
N ALA A 94 -2.36 -3.89 -12.49
CA ALA A 94 -1.02 -3.63 -11.97
C ALA A 94 -0.82 -4.29 -10.62
N ARG A 95 0.38 -4.83 -10.39
CA ARG A 95 0.74 -5.50 -9.13
C ARG A 95 1.43 -4.53 -8.21
N LEU A 96 1.17 -4.67 -6.92
CA LEU A 96 1.97 -4.03 -5.90
C LEU A 96 3.35 -4.68 -5.86
N PHE A 97 4.38 -3.86 -5.76
CA PHE A 97 5.75 -4.31 -5.57
C PHE A 97 6.55 -3.25 -4.82
N ILE A 98 7.60 -3.70 -4.14
CA ILE A 98 8.60 -2.83 -3.55
C ILE A 98 9.77 -2.69 -4.54
N GLU A 99 10.09 -1.46 -4.91
CA GLU A 99 11.22 -1.17 -5.80
C GLU A 99 12.56 -1.32 -5.05
N ASP A 100 13.45 -2.17 -5.56
CA ASP A 100 14.66 -2.57 -4.83
C ASP A 100 15.61 -1.40 -4.50
N LYS A 101 15.68 -0.37 -5.35
CA LYS A 101 16.61 0.76 -5.14
C LYS A 101 16.15 1.76 -4.10
N THR A 102 14.84 2.02 -4.06
CA THR A 102 14.28 3.09 -3.24
C THR A 102 13.39 2.60 -2.12
N HIS A 103 13.13 1.28 -2.07
CA HIS A 103 12.27 0.61 -1.12
C HIS A 103 10.81 1.05 -1.15
N ASN A 104 10.41 1.89 -2.11
CA ASN A 104 9.03 2.39 -2.19
C ASN A 104 8.05 1.33 -2.69
N LEU A 105 6.82 1.38 -2.19
CA LEU A 105 5.68 0.64 -2.70
C LEU A 105 5.05 1.34 -3.90
N LEU A 106 5.06 0.66 -5.05
CA LEU A 106 4.47 1.15 -6.29
C LEU A 106 3.56 0.08 -6.91
N ALA A 107 2.81 0.49 -7.93
CA ALA A 107 2.03 -0.38 -8.79
C ALA A 107 2.66 -0.48 -10.18
N SER A 108 2.81 -1.69 -10.72
CA SER A 108 3.27 -1.87 -12.10
C SER A 108 2.66 -3.10 -12.76
N THR A 109 2.33 -2.97 -14.05
CA THR A 109 1.86 -4.08 -14.90
C THR A 109 3.00 -5.00 -15.37
N SER A 110 4.25 -4.56 -15.22
CA SER A 110 5.47 -5.29 -15.63
C SER A 110 6.34 -5.73 -14.46
N ALA A 111 5.97 -5.42 -13.21
CA ALA A 111 6.74 -5.80 -12.04
C ALA A 111 6.76 -7.33 -11.84
N PRO A 112 7.89 -7.88 -11.34
CA PRO A 112 7.95 -9.27 -10.92
C PRO A 112 6.91 -9.53 -9.82
N LEU A 113 6.45 -10.78 -9.71
CA LEU A 113 5.58 -11.18 -8.63
C LEU A 113 6.30 -10.97 -7.30
N GLN A 114 5.68 -10.24 -6.38
CA GLN A 114 6.11 -10.12 -5.00
C GLN A 114 4.99 -10.57 -4.09
N ASP A 115 5.36 -11.31 -3.05
CA ASP A 115 4.44 -11.80 -2.05
C ASP A 115 4.39 -10.87 -0.84
N PHE A 116 3.19 -10.73 -0.30
CA PHE A 116 2.91 -9.96 0.89
C PHE A 116 2.21 -10.83 1.94
N SER A 117 2.41 -10.51 3.21
CA SER A 117 1.67 -11.11 4.32
C SER A 117 1.04 -10.04 5.20
N PHE A 118 0.09 -10.44 6.04
CA PHE A 118 -0.50 -9.58 7.04
C PHE A 118 -0.08 -10.03 8.44
N SER A 119 0.25 -9.11 9.33
CA SER A 119 0.28 -9.37 10.77
C SER A 119 -0.85 -8.63 11.46
N THR A 120 -1.53 -9.27 12.41
CA THR A 120 -2.46 -8.61 13.34
C THR A 120 -2.02 -8.86 14.78
N SER A 121 -2.68 -8.24 15.77
CA SER A 121 -2.31 -8.40 17.18
C SER A 121 -2.30 -9.88 17.59
N GLY A 122 -1.10 -10.43 17.79
CA GLY A 122 -0.87 -11.81 18.20
C GLY A 122 -0.91 -12.86 17.09
N VAL A 123 -1.17 -12.50 15.82
CA VAL A 123 -1.24 -13.45 14.70
C VAL A 123 -0.26 -13.05 13.59
N PRO A 124 0.90 -13.72 13.48
CA PRO A 124 1.75 -13.59 12.31
C PRO A 124 1.07 -14.29 11.12
N LYS A 125 1.07 -13.66 9.93
CA LYS A 125 0.45 -14.17 8.70
C LYS A 125 -1.06 -14.44 8.83
N ALA A 126 -1.81 -13.41 9.19
CA ALA A 126 -3.27 -13.47 9.25
C ALA A 126 -3.90 -13.80 7.89
N SER A 127 -4.97 -14.59 7.93
CA SER A 127 -5.80 -14.96 6.78
C SER A 127 -7.08 -14.12 6.68
N LEU A 128 -7.79 -14.22 5.55
CA LEU A 128 -9.10 -13.57 5.36
C LEU A 128 -10.09 -13.81 6.51
N GLY A 129 -10.12 -15.02 7.09
CA GLY A 129 -11.00 -15.37 8.20
C GLY A 129 -10.80 -14.51 9.46
N HIS A 130 -9.66 -13.82 9.58
CA HIS A 130 -9.40 -12.88 10.68
C HIS A 130 -10.05 -11.49 10.45
N PHE A 131 -10.61 -11.24 9.27
CA PHE A 131 -11.15 -9.93 8.88
C PHE A 131 -12.69 -9.92 8.70
N GLU A 132 -13.37 -11.07 8.81
CA GLU A 132 -14.80 -11.21 8.48
C GLU A 132 -15.76 -10.47 9.45
N ALA A 133 -15.26 -9.96 10.58
CA ALA A 133 -16.09 -9.30 11.62
C ALA A 133 -16.17 -7.76 11.51
N GLY A 134 -15.54 -7.13 10.51
CA GLY A 134 -15.54 -5.67 10.34
C GLY A 134 -14.16 -5.09 10.03
N PRO A 135 -13.95 -3.78 10.20
CA PRO A 135 -12.65 -3.15 9.98
C PRO A 135 -11.61 -3.81 10.89
N ALA A 136 -10.51 -4.27 10.32
CA ALA A 136 -9.44 -4.92 11.06
C ALA A 136 -8.11 -4.18 10.89
N TYR A 137 -7.32 -4.14 11.95
CA TYR A 137 -6.00 -3.53 11.94
C TYR A 137 -4.95 -4.57 11.56
N LEU A 138 -4.12 -4.23 10.59
CA LEU A 138 -3.03 -5.09 10.14
C LEU A 138 -1.78 -4.30 9.80
N GLU A 139 -0.64 -4.95 9.89
CA GLU A 139 0.57 -4.52 9.20
C GLU A 139 0.65 -5.28 7.87
N LEU A 140 0.96 -4.56 6.80
CA LEU A 140 1.27 -5.17 5.52
C LEU A 140 2.79 -5.39 5.47
N ASN A 141 3.22 -6.60 5.13
CA ASN A 141 4.63 -6.93 5.08
C ASN A 141 5.05 -7.46 3.72
N ARG A 142 6.23 -7.04 3.24
CA ARG A 142 6.91 -7.66 2.10
C ARG A 142 7.57 -8.95 2.57
N GLU A 143 7.32 -10.04 1.86
CA GLU A 143 7.97 -11.33 2.09
C GLU A 143 9.19 -11.49 1.18
N THR A 144 10.27 -12.06 1.71
CA THR A 144 11.47 -12.42 0.95
C THR A 144 11.70 -13.93 1.04
N ASP A 145 12.08 -14.55 -0.08
CA ASP A 145 12.35 -16.00 -0.13
C ASP A 145 13.71 -16.39 0.45
N ASP A 146 14.55 -15.40 0.75
CA ASP A 146 15.82 -15.63 1.40
C ASP A 146 15.60 -16.12 2.83
N LYS A 147 16.04 -17.37 3.08
CA LYS A 147 15.97 -18.12 4.35
C LYS A 147 16.56 -17.41 5.59
N LYS A 148 17.00 -16.16 5.45
CA LYS A 148 17.58 -15.32 6.50
C LYS A 148 16.86 -13.98 6.73
N SER A 149 15.88 -13.59 5.90
CA SER A 149 15.19 -12.31 6.08
C SER A 149 13.71 -12.49 6.39
N SER A 150 13.40 -12.07 7.61
CA SER A 150 12.09 -11.80 8.17
C SER A 150 11.21 -10.98 7.23
N SER A 151 9.93 -11.33 7.21
CA SER A 151 8.82 -10.44 6.84
C SER A 151 9.15 -8.98 7.20
N LYS A 152 9.15 -8.09 6.20
CA LYS A 152 9.49 -6.67 6.38
C LYS A 152 8.23 -5.84 6.40
N PRO A 153 7.87 -5.20 7.53
CA PRO A 153 6.70 -4.34 7.57
C PRO A 153 6.88 -3.11 6.68
N LEU A 154 5.76 -2.58 6.21
CA LEU A 154 5.76 -1.28 5.54
C LEU A 154 5.78 -0.15 6.56
N TYR A 155 6.65 0.83 6.33
CA TYR A 155 6.76 2.07 7.08
C TYR A 155 6.19 3.21 6.25
N ARG A 156 5.57 4.19 6.91
CA ARG A 156 5.14 5.42 6.25
C ARG A 156 6.29 6.42 6.29
N SER A 157 6.64 6.96 5.12
CA SER A 157 7.45 8.17 5.01
C SER A 157 6.59 9.33 4.51
N VAL A 158 6.94 10.55 4.90
CA VAL A 158 6.27 11.77 4.41
C VAL A 158 7.34 12.70 3.87
N SER A 159 7.21 13.07 2.60
CA SER A 159 8.10 14.01 1.92
C SER A 159 7.26 14.95 1.07
N SER A 160 7.52 16.26 1.18
CA SER A 160 6.79 17.30 0.43
C SER A 160 5.26 17.15 0.48
N GLY A 161 4.71 16.82 1.65
CA GLY A 161 3.26 16.61 1.85
C GLY A 161 2.70 15.28 1.34
N MET A 162 3.45 14.52 0.54
CA MET A 162 3.07 13.20 0.05
C MET A 162 3.48 12.11 1.04
N SER A 163 2.58 11.15 1.27
CA SER A 163 2.93 9.92 2.00
C SER A 163 3.40 8.84 1.03
N THR A 164 4.53 8.21 1.31
CA THR A 164 4.98 6.99 0.63
C THR A 164 5.11 5.86 1.64
N PHE A 165 5.16 4.63 1.14
CA PHE A 165 5.32 3.43 1.95
C PHE A 165 6.60 2.69 1.56
N LEU A 166 7.38 2.25 2.54
CA LEU A 166 8.67 1.60 2.31
C LEU A 166 8.82 0.31 3.11
N ASP A 167 9.56 -0.69 2.60
CA ASP A 167 9.90 -1.90 3.37
C ASP A 167 11.15 -1.75 4.27
N VAL A 168 11.60 -0.51 4.46
CA VAL A 168 12.71 -0.14 5.34
C VAL A 168 12.32 1.04 6.21
N ASP A 169 12.90 1.11 7.40
CA ASP A 169 12.72 2.23 8.32
C ASP A 169 13.24 3.54 7.69
N PRO A 170 12.39 4.56 7.47
CA PRO A 170 12.80 5.83 6.90
C PRO A 170 13.64 6.71 7.85
N ASN A 171 13.77 6.34 9.13
CA ASN A 171 14.52 7.08 10.15
C ASN A 171 15.48 6.16 10.95
N PRO A 172 16.51 5.56 10.30
CA PRO A 172 17.35 4.56 10.92
C PRO A 172 18.25 5.10 12.05
N THR A 173 18.43 6.42 12.14
CA THR A 173 19.30 7.06 13.13
C THR A 173 18.60 7.43 14.43
N GLY A 174 17.26 7.32 14.50
CA GLY A 174 16.48 7.58 15.72
C GLY A 174 16.47 9.04 16.19
N HIS A 175 17.02 9.99 15.42
CA HIS A 175 17.10 11.40 15.80
C HIS A 175 15.78 12.16 15.66
N ASN A 176 14.78 11.60 14.97
CA ASN A 176 13.40 12.10 14.97
C ASN A 176 12.54 11.32 15.97
N ALA A 177 11.90 12.04 16.90
CA ALA A 177 11.02 11.51 17.96
C ALA A 177 9.68 10.92 17.47
N PHE A 178 9.44 10.91 16.15
CA PHE A 178 8.30 10.22 15.53
C PHE A 178 8.80 8.86 15.04
N ASN A 179 8.67 7.89 15.95
CA ASN A 179 9.18 6.54 15.89
C ASN A 179 9.08 5.83 14.53
N SER A 180 10.08 5.00 14.26
CA SER A 180 10.17 3.92 13.27
C SER A 180 9.10 2.83 13.45
N ILE A 181 7.83 3.21 13.51
CA ILE A 181 6.71 2.28 13.73
C ILE A 181 6.17 1.83 12.37
N PRO A 182 6.01 0.51 12.16
CA PRO A 182 5.23 -0.05 11.05
C PRO A 182 3.89 0.65 10.85
N ALA A 183 3.49 0.85 9.60
CA ALA A 183 2.17 1.35 9.26
C ALA A 183 1.11 0.30 9.64
N ILE A 184 0.23 0.66 10.57
CA ILE A 184 -0.92 -0.15 10.96
C ILE A 184 -2.12 0.27 10.12
N PHE A 185 -2.38 -0.47 9.05
CA PHE A 185 -3.50 -0.24 8.15
C PHE A 185 -4.81 -0.76 8.73
N VAL A 186 -5.91 -0.12 8.38
CA VAL A 186 -7.25 -0.68 8.52
C VAL A 186 -7.64 -1.30 7.20
N ILE A 187 -7.97 -2.59 7.19
CA ILE A 187 -8.53 -3.29 6.04
C ILE A 187 -10.05 -3.30 6.10
N LYS A 188 -10.69 -3.03 4.96
CA LYS A 188 -12.13 -3.16 4.77
C LYS A 188 -12.39 -4.03 3.55
N VAL A 189 -12.79 -5.28 3.78
CA VAL A 189 -13.10 -6.25 2.72
C VAL A 189 -14.36 -5.81 1.96
N VAL A 190 -14.30 -5.91 0.64
CA VAL A 190 -15.39 -5.63 -0.30
C VAL A 190 -15.87 -6.96 -0.85
N GLY A 191 -17.16 -7.26 -0.62
CA GLY A 191 -17.81 -8.52 -0.98
C GLY A 191 -18.04 -8.71 -2.48
#